data_AF-A0A7K7CP37-F1
#
_entry.id   AF-A0A7K7CP37-F1
#
_cell.length_a   1.000
_cell.length_b   1.000
_cell.length_c   1.000
_cell.angle_alpha   90.00
_cell.angle_beta   90.00
_cell.angle_gamma   90.00
#
_symmetry.space_group_name_H-M   'P 1'
#
loop_
_entity.id
_entity.type
_entity.pdbx_description
1 polymer ?
#
loop_
_entity_poly.entity_id
_entity_poly.type
_entity_poly.pdbx_seq_one_letter_code
_entity_poly.pdbx_strand_id
1 'polypeptide(L)' 'GRMEVLWIECIFCNLTHFACNRGVDCGERQLWVEEGQDLVLDCALPWHGGSHGAKTYTFYR' A
#
# COMPACT_ATOMS: atom_id res chain seq x y z
N GLY A 1 5.60 3.74 1.32
CA GLY A 1 4.84 2.73 2.08
C GLY A 1 5.71 1.56 2.51
N ARG A 2 5.07 0.59 3.17
CA ARG A 2 5.62 -0.72 3.53
C ARG A 2 4.87 -1.79 2.75
N MET A 3 5.58 -2.63 2.02
CA MET A 3 5.03 -3.78 1.30
C MET A 3 5.57 -5.06 1.91
N GLU A 4 4.69 -5.99 2.24
CA GLU A 4 5.06 -7.33 2.69
C GLU A 4 5.05 -8.28 1.51
N VAL A 5 6.04 -9.16 1.43
CA VAL A 5 6.24 -10.05 0.29
C VAL A 5 6.80 -11.38 0.77
N LEU A 6 6.50 -12.43 0.02
CA LEU A 6 7.02 -13.77 0.25
C LEU A 6 8.12 -14.06 -0.76
N TRP A 7 9.35 -14.26 -0.29
CA TRP A 7 10.49 -14.55 -1.14
C TRP A 7 11.06 -15.92 -0.82
N ILE A 8 11.69 -16.54 -1.80
CA ILE A 8 12.47 -17.76 -1.58
C ILE A 8 13.94 -17.34 -1.50
N GLU A 9 14.57 -17.60 -0.35
CA GLU A 9 16.01 -17.45 -0.20
C GLU A 9 16.72 -18.55 -0.98
N CYS A 10 17.46 -18.17 -2.03
CA CYS A 10 18.05 -19.14 -2.97
C CYS A 10 19.07 -20.09 -2.34
N ILE A 11 19.80 -19.66 -1.30
CA ILE A 11 20.87 -20.45 -0.69
C ILE A 11 20.30 -21.65 0.08
N PHE A 12 19.16 -21.45 0.73
CA PHE A 12 18.54 -22.45 1.62
C PHE A 12 17.20 -22.97 1.11
N CYS A 13 16.75 -22.49 -0.05
CA CYS A 13 15.40 -22.73 -0.60
C CYS A 13 14.28 -22.46 0.42
N ASN A 14 14.48 -21.51 1.34
CA ASN A 14 13.55 -21.23 2.41
C ASN A 14 12.59 -20.10 2.02
N LEU A 15 11.32 -20.23 2.38
CA LEU A 15 10.32 -19.20 2.13
C LEU A 15 10.29 -18.24 3.32
N THR A 16 10.46 -16.95 3.05
CA THR A 16 10.57 -15.92 4.07
C THR A 16 9.63 -14.76 3.80
N HIS A 17 9.12 -14.17 4.89
CA HIS A 17 8.41 -12.91 4.85
C HIS A 17 9.43 -11.77 4.87
N PHE A 18 9.34 -10.88 3.88
CA PHE A 18 10.20 -9.72 3.80
C PHE A 18 9.37 -8.43 3.69
N ALA A 19 9.81 -7.39 4.40
CA ALA A 19 9.20 -6.07 4.38
C ALA A 19 10.03 -5.10 3.54
N CYS A 20 9.51 -4.70 2.38
CA CYS A 20 10.05 -3.60 1.58
C CYS A 20 9.65 -2.26 2.22
N ASN A 21 10.58 -1.61 2.90
CA ASN A 21 10.32 -0.35 3.61
C ASN A 21 10.91 0.85 2.85
N ARG A 22 10.04 1.79 2.45
CA ARG A 22 10.46 3.10 1.90
C ARG A 22 9.95 4.31 2.69
N GLY A 23 9.37 4.08 3.87
CA GLY A 23 8.68 5.09 4.71
C GLY A 23 7.16 4.90 4.67
N VAL A 24 6.47 5.11 5.78
CA VAL A 24 5.01 4.88 5.87
C VAL A 24 4.20 5.98 5.19
N ASP A 25 4.70 7.21 5.23
CA ASP A 25 4.14 8.32 4.48
C ASP A 25 4.37 8.11 2.98
N CYS A 26 3.29 8.12 2.20
CA CYS A 26 3.32 7.95 0.75
C CYS A 26 3.14 9.29 0.00
N GLY A 27 3.12 10.40 0.74
CA GLY A 27 2.95 11.76 0.23
C GLY A 27 1.52 12.28 0.33
N GLU A 28 1.39 13.55 -0.01
CA GLU A 28 0.12 14.29 0.01
C GLU A 28 -0.53 14.33 -1.38
N ARG A 29 -1.86 14.36 -1.43
CA ARG A 29 -2.65 14.51 -2.66
C ARG A 29 -3.55 15.71 -2.54
N GLN A 30 -3.35 16.71 -3.40
CA GLN A 30 -4.29 17.82 -3.56
C GLN A 30 -5.39 17.40 -4.51
N LEU A 31 -6.64 17.58 -4.09
CA LEU A 31 -7.83 17.24 -4.85
C LEU A 31 -8.74 18.46 -4.92
N TRP A 32 -9.33 18.66 -6.09
CA TRP A 32 -10.33 19.70 -6.33
C TRP A 32 -11.61 19.00 -6.76
N VAL A 33 -12.72 19.31 -6.10
CA VAL A 33 -14.03 18.75 -6.40
C VAL A 33 -15.01 19.91 -6.53
N GLU A 34 -15.83 19.91 -7.57
CA GLU A 34 -16.85 20.92 -7.75
C GLU A 34 -18.03 20.67 -6.80
N GLU A 35 -18.74 21.73 -6.44
CA GLU A 35 -19.91 21.63 -5.58
C GLU A 35 -21.00 20.77 -6.25
N GLY A 36 -21.52 19.79 -5.52
CA GLY A 36 -22.49 18.82 -6.03
C GLY A 36 -21.87 17.57 -6.69
N GLN A 37 -20.55 17.47 -6.79
CA GLN A 37 -19.86 16.25 -7.23
C GLN A 37 -19.41 15.36 -6.06
N ASP A 38 -19.18 14.08 -6.35
CA ASP A 38 -18.68 13.12 -5.39
C ASP A 38 -17.17 13.31 -5.14
N LEU A 39 -16.79 13.45 -3.87
CA LEU A 39 -15.39 13.42 -3.44
C LEU A 39 -14.94 11.96 -3.28
N VAL A 40 -13.98 11.53 -4.11
CA VAL A 40 -13.37 10.20 -4.03
C VAL A 40 -11.93 10.31 -3.55
N LEU A 41 -11.62 9.66 -2.43
CA LEU A 41 -10.25 9.52 -1.92
C LEU A 41 -9.72 8.13 -2.28
N ASP A 42 -8.77 8.06 -3.21
CA ASP A 42 -8.15 6.79 -3.63
C ASP A 42 -6.83 6.54 -2.89
N CYS A 43 -6.80 5.47 -2.09
CA CYS A 43 -5.62 5.01 -1.36
C CYS A 43 -4.96 3.78 -2.04
N ALA A 44 -5.49 3.28 -3.16
CA ALA A 44 -4.93 2.14 -3.84
C ALA A 44 -3.61 2.51 -4.54
N LEU A 45 -2.52 1.83 -4.16
CA LEU A 45 -1.24 1.90 -4.84
C LEU A 45 -1.03 0.64 -5.70
N PRO A 46 -0.27 0.72 -6.81
CA PRO A 46 -0.09 -0.42 -7.72
C PRO A 46 0.40 -1.71 -7.06
N TRP A 47 1.15 -1.60 -5.97
CA TRP A 47 1.72 -2.74 -5.25
C TRP A 47 0.84 -3.28 -4.11
N HIS A 48 -0.27 -2.61 -3.74
CA HIS A 48 -1.14 -3.05 -2.65
C HIS A 48 -1.76 -4.43 -2.92
N GLY A 49 -2.20 -4.70 -4.16
CA GLY A 49 -2.77 -6.00 -4.52
C GLY A 49 -1.77 -7.16 -4.48
N GLY A 50 -0.47 -6.87 -4.62
CA GLY A 50 0.61 -7.86 -4.50
C GLY A 50 1.20 -7.97 -3.10
N SER A 51 0.86 -7.05 -2.19
CA SER A 51 1.37 -7.07 -0.83
C SER A 51 0.68 -8.17 -0.03
N HIS A 52 1.46 -8.97 0.68
CA HIS A 52 0.93 -9.86 1.68
C HIS A 52 0.36 -9.06 2.86
N GLY A 53 -0.66 -9.59 3.55
CA GLY A 53 -1.11 -9.04 4.83
C GLY A 53 -1.85 -7.70 4.84
N ALA A 54 -2.07 -7.02 3.70
CA ALA A 54 -2.97 -5.87 3.66
C ALA A 54 -4.43 -6.35 3.76
N LYS A 55 -5.21 -5.84 4.73
CA LYS A 55 -6.56 -6.36 4.99
C LYS A 55 -7.69 -5.34 4.85
N THR A 56 -7.47 -4.03 5.09
CA THR A 56 -8.47 -2.95 4.86
C THR A 56 -7.80 -1.57 4.75
N TYR A 57 -8.46 -0.61 4.09
CA TYR A 57 -8.12 0.82 4.18
C TYR A 57 -8.94 1.48 5.29
N THR A 58 -8.39 2.54 5.90
CA THR A 58 -9.08 3.34 6.93
C THR A 58 -8.88 4.81 6.62
N PHE A 59 -9.97 5.59 6.62
CA PHE A 59 -9.99 7.01 6.29
C PHE A 59 -10.38 7.82 7.54
N TYR A 60 -9.76 8.98 7.70
CA TYR A 60 -10.00 9.91 8.81
C TYR A 60 -10.35 11.30 8.25
N ARG A 61 -11.08 12.10 9.03
CA ARG A 61 -11.41 13.49 8.72
C ARG A 61 -10.51 14.45 9.48
#